data_AF-A0A137QK74-F1
#
_entry.id   AF-A0A137QK74-F1
#
_cell.length_a   1.000
_cell.length_b   1.000
_cell.length_c   1.000
_cell.angle_alpha   90.00
_cell.angle_beta   90.00
_cell.angle_gamma   90.00
#
_symmetry.space_group_name_H-M   'P 1'
#
loop_
_entity.id
_entity.type
_entity.pdbx_description
1 polymer ?
#
loop_
_entity_poly.entity_id
_entity_poly.type
_entity_poly.pdbx_seq_one_letter_code
_entity_poly.pdbx_strand_id
1 'polypeptide(L)' 'FCRACKMCAHIKAPTTKPRGEIHPLPIPIKLWDSIGMDFIGPFPESKRHNYL' A
#
# COMPACT_ATOMS: atom_id res chain seq x y z
N PHE A 1 25.04 -22.53 4.24
CA PHE A 1 24.01 -23.41 4.83
C PHE A 1 22.58 -22.92 4.56
N CYS A 2 22.17 -21.72 5.03
CA CYS A 2 20.77 -21.25 4.89
C CYS A 2 20.24 -21.10 3.46
N ARG A 3 21.08 -20.76 2.46
CA ARG A 3 20.65 -20.62 1.05
C ARG A 3 20.35 -21.95 0.35
N ALA A 4 20.93 -23.06 0.81
CA ALA A 4 20.74 -24.39 0.21
C ALA A 4 19.68 -25.23 0.95
N CYS A 5 19.18 -24.74 2.10
CA CYS A 5 18.17 -25.44 2.89
C CYS A 5 16.77 -25.17 2.32
N LYS A 6 16.10 -26.22 1.82
CA LYS A 6 14.73 -26.13 1.27
C LYS A 6 13.72 -25.59 2.29
N MET A 7 13.81 -26.04 3.54
CA MET A 7 12.92 -25.61 4.62
C MET A 7 13.09 -24.11 4.92
N CYS A 8 14.34 -23.60 4.96
CA CYS A 8 14.59 -22.18 5.16
C CYS A 8 14.10 -21.33 3.97
N ALA A 9 14.29 -21.80 2.74
CA ALA A 9 13.84 -21.10 1.54
C ALA A 9 12.31 -20.95 1.47
N HIS A 10 11.55 -21.95 1.95
CA HIS A 10 10.09 -21.89 2.00
C HIS A 10 9.54 -21.05 3.16
N ILE A 11 10.18 -21.13 4.33
CA ILE A 11 9.64 -20.49 5.55
C ILE A 11 10.09 -19.03 5.66
N LYS A 12 11.31 -18.71 5.20
CA LYS A 12 11.87 -17.35 5.31
C LYS A 12 11.63 -16.58 4.02
N ALA A 13 10.57 -15.79 4.02
CA ALA A 13 10.36 -14.78 2.99
C ALA A 13 11.51 -13.74 3.02
N PRO A 14 11.93 -13.21 1.87
CA PRO A 14 12.83 -12.05 1.81
C PRO A 14 12.24 -10.87 2.57
N THR A 15 13.05 -10.21 3.40
CA THR A 15 12.65 -8.98 4.12
C THR A 15 12.61 -7.74 3.24
N THR A 16 13.10 -7.84 2.00
CA THR A 16 13.10 -6.74 1.03
C THR A 16 12.36 -7.17 -0.22
N LYS A 17 11.45 -6.30 -0.68
CA LYS A 17 10.86 -6.41 -2.00
C LYS A 17 11.85 -5.80 -3.02
N PRO A 18 11.93 -6.33 -4.26
CA PRO A 18 12.60 -5.63 -5.33
C PRO A 18 11.97 -4.24 -5.47
N ARG A 19 12.80 -3.21 -5.67
CA ARG A 19 12.30 -1.85 -5.89
C ARG A 19 11.50 -1.88 -7.19
N GLY A 20 10.20 -1.63 -7.10
CA GLY A 20 9.37 -1.36 -8.26
C GLY A 20 9.67 0.01 -8.83
N GLU A 21 9.35 0.20 -10.11
CA GLU A 21 9.33 1.54 -10.70
C GLU A 21 8.22 2.38 -10.04
N ILE A 22 8.55 3.64 -9.74
CA ILE A 22 7.58 4.60 -9.23
C ILE A 22 6.97 5.26 -10.46
N HIS A 23 5.66 5.14 -10.63
CA HIS A 23 4.92 5.83 -11.69
C HIS A 23 4.23 7.06 -11.08
N PRO A 24 4.88 8.24 -11.08
CA PRO A 24 4.25 9.44 -10.55
C PRO A 24 3.05 9.84 -11.41
N LEU A 25 2.04 10.41 -10.76
CA LEU A 25 0.94 11.03 -11.48
C LEU A 25 1.43 12.29 -12.21
N PRO A 26 0.90 12.58 -13.42
CA PRO A 26 1.21 13.82 -14.11
C PRO A 26 0.77 15.04 -13.31
N ILE A 27 1.45 16.16 -13.51
CA ILE A 27 1.14 17.42 -12.83
C ILE A 27 -0.18 17.99 -13.40
N PRO A 28 -1.19 18.26 -12.56
CA PRO A 28 -2.43 18.94 -12.97
C PRO A 28 -2.17 20.33 -13.56
N ILE A 29 -2.81 20.68 -14.69
CA ILE A 29 -2.62 21.99 -15.35
C ILE A 29 -3.82 22.94 -15.23
N LYS A 30 -4.97 22.43 -14.77
CA LYS A 30 -6.21 23.19 -14.59
C LYS A 30 -6.87 22.86 -13.26
N LEU A 31 -7.81 23.70 -12.85
CA LEU A 31 -8.67 23.39 -11.70
C LEU A 31 -9.41 22.07 -11.96
N TRP A 32 -9.43 21.22 -10.93
CA TRP A 32 -10.13 19.92 -10.93
C TRP A 32 -9.61 18.88 -11.93
N ASP A 33 -8.38 19.02 -12.45
CA ASP A 33 -7.77 18.07 -13.39
C ASP A 33 -7.47 16.69 -12.76
N SER A 34 -7.26 16.67 -11.44
CA SER A 34 -6.99 15.45 -10.67
C SER A 34 -7.55 15.60 -9.26
N ILE A 35 -8.25 14.56 -8.78
CA ILE A 35 -8.82 14.48 -7.44
C ILE A 35 -8.42 13.13 -6.86
N GLY A 36 -7.65 13.16 -5.77
CA GLY A 36 -7.35 11.98 -4.96
C GLY A 36 -8.35 11.86 -3.81
N MET A 37 -8.90 10.67 -3.59
CA MET A 37 -9.79 10.38 -2.46
C MET A 37 -9.33 9.09 -1.79
N ASP A 38 -9.37 9.07 -0.47
CA ASP A 38 -9.08 7.88 0.34
C ASP A 38 -10.03 7.85 1.54
N PHE A 39 -10.32 6.65 2.05
CA PHE A 39 -11.14 6.45 3.22
C PHE A 39 -10.26 6.06 4.40
N ILE A 40 -10.41 6.77 5.51
CA ILE A 40 -9.76 6.42 6.77
C ILE A 40 -10.83 5.82 7.68
N GLY A 41 -10.54 4.70 8.33
CA GLY A 41 -11.49 4.03 9.20
C GLY A 41 -11.05 2.63 9.62
N PRO A 42 -11.82 1.98 10.52
CA PRO A 42 -13.04 2.49 11.13
C PRO A 42 -12.76 3.41 12.33
N PHE A 43 -13.57 4.44 12.47
CA PHE A 43 -13.60 5.32 13.65
C PHE A 43 -14.64 4.85 14.68
N PRO A 44 -14.61 5.36 15.93
CA PRO A 44 -15.73 5.17 16.85
C PRO A 44 -17.04 5.68 16.25
N GLU A 45 -18.13 4.96 16.50
CA GLU A 45 -19.43 5.28 15.91
C GLU A 45 -19.91 6.67 16.36
N SER A 46 -20.21 7.52 15.39
CA SER A 46 -20.79 8.85 15.62
C SER A 46 -21.98 9.05 14.71
N LYS A 47 -23.15 9.30 15.30
CA LYS A 47 -24.42 9.48 14.57
C LYS A 47 -24.66 8.36 13.54
N ARG A 48 -24.34 7.10 13.89
CA ARG A 48 -24.45 5.91 13.02
C ARG A 48 -23.45 5.82 11.85
N HIS A 49 -22.33 6.53 11.94
CA HIS A 49 -21.25 6.48 10.94
C HIS A 49 -19.93 6.14 11.63
N ASN A 50 -19.14 5.25 11.02
CA ASN A 50 -17.78 4.90 11.44
C ASN A 50 -16.75 4.96 10.28
N TYR A 51 -17.20 5.43 9.11
CA TYR A 51 -16.42 5.59 7.87
C TYR A 51 -15.73 4.31 7.36
N LEU A 52 -16.38 3.16 7.58
CA LEU A 52 -16.29 1.93 6.77
C LEU A 52 -17.67 1.56 6.22
#